data_AF-A0A7V4TZF0-F1
#
_entry.id   AF-A0A7V4TZF0-F1
#
_cell.length_a   1.000
_cell.length_b   1.000
_cell.length_c   1.000
_cell.angle_alpha   90.00
_cell.angle_beta   90.00
_cell.angle_gamma   90.00
#
_symmetry.space_group_name_H-M   'P 1'
#
loop_
_entity.id
_entity.type
_entity.pdbx_description
1 polymer ?
#
loop_
_entity_poly.entity_id
_entity_poly.type
_entity_poly.pdbx_seq_one_letter_code
_entity_poly.pdbx_strand_id
1 'polypeptide(L)'
;MKTHYRILLPVLAGLMIFACSTTTDSTDDGSKEFVADLNDFKDYQNWTEVDLLYGPDPLLQAAHGANDGLYRRVYIKDNAQPENGKYPTGTIILKELRTPDGTLTGALTVLVKRDGGFNPDGNGWEWFMTDTDLTTVITQGDNATAGSGACASCHSGANVNNNGTDWVFKHPNESEFEADLDDFKDYLTWTKVTTNFGPDPFLQSAHGVSDSLYRNVYFKDGVKAVNGEYLKRTIILKELRDKDGNLAGATTVLVKRGGDFNPDGNGWEWFMVDTGLTTIMTRGDNATAGGGACASCHNGANNMGNGMDWVFTQP
;
A
#
# COMPACT_ATOMS: atom_id res chain seq x y z
N MET A 1 5.59 -58.93 54.14
CA MET A 1 5.94 -60.21 53.50
C MET A 1 5.94 -60.02 51.99
N LYS A 2 6.88 -60.69 51.31
CA LYS A 2 7.14 -60.76 49.85
C LYS A 2 8.16 -59.78 49.27
N THR A 3 9.41 -60.02 49.68
CA THR A 3 10.57 -60.47 48.90
C THR A 3 10.83 -59.93 47.48
N HIS A 4 12.04 -59.39 47.31
CA HIS A 4 12.74 -59.01 46.09
C HIS A 4 13.03 -60.17 45.12
N TYR A 5 13.14 -59.86 43.81
CA TYR A 5 14.13 -60.48 42.92
C TYR A 5 14.65 -59.45 41.91
N ARG A 6 15.97 -59.22 41.95
CA ARG A 6 16.76 -58.47 40.97
C ARG A 6 17.36 -59.50 40.00
N ILE A 7 17.22 -59.29 38.70
CA ILE A 7 17.92 -60.07 37.66
C ILE A 7 19.05 -59.20 37.11
N LEU A 8 20.28 -59.66 37.30
CA LEU A 8 21.49 -59.18 36.63
C LEU A 8 21.49 -59.63 35.17
N LEU A 9 21.90 -58.74 34.27
CA LEU A 9 22.33 -59.10 32.91
C LEU A 9 23.77 -58.59 32.70
N PRO A 10 24.73 -59.42 32.26
CA PRO A 10 26.07 -58.98 31.88
C PRO A 10 26.18 -58.86 30.36
N VAL A 11 26.62 -57.72 29.84
CA VAL A 11 27.11 -57.58 28.45
C VAL A 11 28.26 -56.57 28.47
N LEU A 12 29.49 -57.06 28.54
CA LEU A 12 30.44 -57.24 27.43
C LEU A 12 31.09 -55.91 27.00
N ALA A 13 32.31 -55.69 27.51
CA ALA A 13 33.19 -54.60 27.14
C ALA A 13 33.79 -54.86 25.74
N GLY A 14 33.43 -54.02 24.78
CA GLY A 14 34.07 -53.93 23.47
C GLY A 14 34.99 -52.71 23.42
N LEU A 15 36.30 -52.94 23.42
CA LEU A 15 37.34 -51.93 23.22
C LEU A 15 37.37 -51.57 21.72
N MET A 16 36.84 -50.40 21.34
CA MET A 16 37.06 -49.81 20.01
C MET A 16 38.12 -48.72 20.09
N ILE A 17 39.19 -48.91 19.33
CA ILE A 17 40.22 -47.93 19.05
C ILE A 17 39.64 -46.98 17.99
N PHE A 18 39.26 -45.76 18.37
CA PHE A 18 38.92 -44.70 17.42
C PHE A 18 40.20 -43.96 17.04
N ALA A 19 40.59 -44.11 15.78
CA ALA A 19 41.64 -43.29 15.16
C ALA A 19 41.16 -41.83 15.09
N CYS A 20 41.99 -40.90 15.57
CA CYS A 20 41.81 -39.47 15.35
C CYS A 20 41.89 -39.18 13.85
N SER A 21 40.73 -38.99 13.23
CA SER A 21 40.58 -38.25 11.99
C SER A 21 40.22 -36.82 12.39
N THR A 22 41.18 -35.90 12.33
CA THR A 22 40.89 -34.46 12.35
C THR A 22 40.27 -34.08 11.01
N THR A 23 38.97 -34.36 10.87
CA THR A 23 38.14 -33.69 9.87
C THR A 23 37.98 -32.26 10.34
N THR A 24 38.63 -31.35 9.62
CA THR A 24 38.26 -29.94 9.59
C THR A 24 36.78 -29.87 9.21
N ASP A 25 35.92 -29.61 10.20
CA ASP A 25 34.54 -29.21 9.99
C ASP A 25 34.56 -27.87 9.25
N SER A 26 34.55 -27.95 7.92
CA SER A 26 34.06 -26.89 7.06
C SER A 26 32.56 -26.85 7.27
N THR A 27 32.10 -25.93 8.12
CA THR A 27 30.70 -25.50 8.15
C THR A 27 30.42 -24.74 6.86
N ASP A 28 30.26 -25.48 5.76
CA ASP A 28 29.56 -25.02 4.57
C ASP A 28 28.07 -24.98 4.94
N ASP A 29 27.68 -23.88 5.60
CA ASP A 29 26.28 -23.50 5.73
C ASP A 29 25.79 -23.13 4.34
N GLY A 30 25.42 -24.16 3.57
CA GLY A 30 24.94 -24.09 2.20
C GLY A 30 23.60 -23.37 2.04
N SER A 31 23.48 -22.16 2.60
CA SER A 31 22.50 -21.16 2.19
C SER A 31 22.70 -20.93 0.68
N LYS A 32 21.85 -21.57 -0.11
CA LYS A 32 21.81 -21.32 -1.54
C LYS A 32 21.37 -19.88 -1.72
N GLU A 33 22.21 -19.09 -2.36
CA GLU A 33 21.88 -17.72 -2.75
C GLU A 33 20.50 -17.70 -3.43
N PHE A 34 19.63 -16.79 -2.96
CA PHE A 34 18.37 -16.55 -3.64
C PHE A 34 18.63 -15.78 -4.93
N VAL A 35 18.21 -16.35 -6.06
CA VAL A 35 18.31 -15.75 -7.39
C VAL A 35 16.93 -15.84 -8.03
N ALA A 36 16.27 -14.70 -8.23
CA ALA A 36 14.94 -14.67 -8.81
C ALA A 36 14.97 -14.85 -10.34
N ASP A 37 13.91 -15.44 -10.88
CA ASP A 37 13.60 -15.45 -12.31
C ASP A 37 12.18 -14.95 -12.60
N LEU A 38 11.78 -14.88 -13.87
CA LEU A 38 10.47 -14.35 -14.28
C LEU A 38 9.29 -15.11 -13.62
N ASN A 39 9.45 -16.39 -13.27
CA ASN A 39 8.44 -17.15 -12.56
C ASN A 39 8.22 -16.69 -11.13
N ASP A 40 9.20 -16.04 -10.50
CA ASP A 40 9.02 -15.46 -9.16
C ASP A 40 8.13 -14.22 -9.18
N PHE A 41 7.88 -13.65 -10.36
CA PHE A 41 7.06 -12.45 -10.56
C PHE A 41 5.67 -12.76 -11.13
N LYS A 42 5.47 -13.99 -11.65
CA LYS A 42 4.15 -14.40 -12.14
C LYS A 42 3.17 -14.30 -10.97
N ASP A 43 2.00 -13.73 -11.22
CA ASP A 43 0.97 -13.48 -10.22
C ASP A 43 1.25 -12.33 -9.23
N TYR A 44 2.15 -11.39 -9.54
CA TYR A 44 2.39 -10.20 -8.69
C TYR A 44 1.13 -9.39 -8.37
N GLN A 45 0.11 -9.45 -9.22
CA GLN A 45 -1.16 -8.77 -9.01
C GLN A 45 -1.95 -9.32 -7.81
N ASN A 46 -1.57 -10.51 -7.30
CA ASN A 46 -2.12 -11.08 -6.07
C ASN A 46 -1.28 -10.73 -4.83
N TRP A 47 -0.19 -9.98 -4.99
CA TRP A 47 0.65 -9.54 -3.87
C TRP A 47 0.02 -8.34 -3.17
N THR A 48 0.63 -7.93 -2.06
CA THR A 48 0.16 -6.74 -1.32
C THR A 48 0.53 -5.48 -2.10
N GLU A 49 -0.46 -4.70 -2.54
CA GLU A 49 -0.24 -3.36 -3.10
C GLU A 49 0.12 -2.41 -1.95
N VAL A 50 1.37 -1.94 -1.94
CA VAL A 50 1.93 -1.04 -0.91
C VAL A 50 1.97 0.41 -1.35
N ASP A 51 1.73 0.68 -2.64
CA ASP A 51 1.58 2.04 -3.13
C ASP A 51 0.76 2.14 -4.41
N LEU A 52 -0.01 3.22 -4.53
CA LEU A 52 -0.54 3.68 -5.80
C LEU A 52 -0.49 5.21 -5.88
N LEU A 53 0.34 5.68 -6.81
CA LEU A 53 0.61 7.09 -7.04
C LEU A 53 0.10 7.50 -8.41
N TYR A 54 -0.42 8.73 -8.54
CA TYR A 54 -0.84 9.31 -9.81
C TYR A 54 -0.11 10.63 -10.06
N GLY A 55 0.20 10.93 -11.33
CA GLY A 55 0.74 12.23 -11.71
C GLY A 55 2.25 12.37 -11.46
N PRO A 56 2.78 13.57 -11.19
CA PRO A 56 4.21 13.71 -10.92
C PRO A 56 4.63 13.23 -9.52
N ASP A 57 5.82 12.64 -9.42
CA ASP A 57 6.44 12.30 -8.14
C ASP A 57 7.78 13.03 -7.99
N PRO A 58 7.93 13.92 -6.98
CA PRO A 58 9.14 14.73 -6.81
C PRO A 58 10.39 13.90 -6.51
N LEU A 59 10.25 12.68 -5.97
CA LEU A 59 11.38 11.77 -5.70
C LEU A 59 11.84 11.02 -6.96
N LEU A 60 10.97 10.89 -7.97
CA LEU A 60 11.27 10.12 -9.19
C LEU A 60 11.92 10.95 -10.31
N GLN A 61 11.95 12.28 -10.20
CA GLN A 61 12.50 13.19 -11.22
C GLN A 61 11.93 12.91 -12.64
N ALA A 62 12.70 12.26 -13.53
CA ALA A 62 12.28 11.84 -14.86
C ALA A 62 12.22 10.31 -15.03
N ALA A 63 12.55 9.55 -13.98
CA ALA A 63 12.54 8.10 -13.98
C ALA A 63 11.12 7.55 -13.83
N HIS A 64 10.91 6.28 -14.21
CA HIS A 64 9.69 5.52 -13.88
C HIS A 64 8.35 6.17 -14.27
N GLY A 65 8.30 6.93 -15.37
CA GLY A 65 7.10 7.66 -15.74
C GLY A 65 6.71 8.71 -14.70
N ALA A 66 7.67 9.56 -14.30
CA ALA A 66 7.45 10.58 -13.28
C ALA A 66 6.69 11.83 -13.79
N ASN A 67 6.32 11.91 -15.08
CA ASN A 67 5.81 13.17 -15.68
C ASN A 67 4.63 13.02 -16.64
N ASP A 68 3.94 11.88 -16.66
CA ASP A 68 3.16 11.42 -17.83
C ASP A 68 1.69 11.06 -17.53
N GLY A 69 1.15 11.51 -16.40
CA GLY A 69 -0.25 11.22 -16.06
C GLY A 69 -0.53 9.72 -15.93
N LEU A 70 0.49 8.95 -15.57
CA LEU A 70 0.39 7.53 -15.32
C LEU A 70 0.07 7.27 -13.83
N TYR A 71 -0.56 6.13 -13.62
CA TYR A 71 -0.62 5.45 -12.34
C TYR A 71 0.63 4.60 -12.15
N ARG A 72 1.20 4.64 -10.94
CA ARG A 72 2.32 3.80 -10.51
C ARG A 72 1.86 2.94 -9.36
N ARG A 73 1.78 1.63 -9.55
CA ARG A 73 1.39 0.66 -8.50
C ARG A 73 2.61 -0.11 -8.06
N VAL A 74 2.84 -0.18 -6.75
CA VAL A 74 3.94 -0.93 -6.15
C VAL A 74 3.36 -2.08 -5.35
N TYR A 75 3.88 -3.27 -5.59
CA TYR A 75 3.50 -4.50 -4.94
C TYR A 75 4.69 -5.11 -4.21
N ILE A 76 4.46 -5.70 -3.05
CA ILE A 76 5.47 -6.45 -2.30
C ILE A 76 4.99 -7.87 -2.06
N LYS A 77 5.84 -8.85 -2.39
CA LYS A 77 5.54 -10.26 -2.19
C LYS A 77 5.50 -10.59 -0.69
N ASP A 78 4.51 -11.38 -0.30
CA ASP A 78 4.31 -11.91 1.07
C ASP A 78 4.28 -10.83 2.17
N ASN A 79 3.95 -9.57 1.82
CA ASN A 79 3.99 -8.42 2.72
C ASN A 79 5.31 -8.29 3.50
N ALA A 80 6.44 -8.61 2.86
CA ALA A 80 7.75 -8.55 3.49
C ALA A 80 8.02 -7.17 4.13
N GLN A 81 8.55 -7.15 5.34
CA GLN A 81 8.85 -5.92 6.07
C GLN A 81 10.33 -5.86 6.44
N PRO A 82 10.91 -4.66 6.58
CA PRO A 82 12.28 -4.53 7.01
C PRO A 82 12.42 -4.89 8.50
N GLU A 83 13.30 -5.83 8.81
CA GLU A 83 13.68 -6.20 10.17
C GLU A 83 14.99 -5.48 10.54
N ASN A 84 14.96 -4.69 11.61
CA ASN A 84 16.11 -3.86 12.02
C ASN A 84 16.66 -2.97 10.88
N GLY A 85 15.76 -2.44 10.05
CA GLY A 85 16.09 -1.55 8.93
C GLY A 85 16.69 -2.27 7.71
N LYS A 86 16.49 -3.59 7.58
CA LYS A 86 16.87 -4.35 6.39
C LYS A 86 15.76 -5.31 5.97
N TYR A 87 15.47 -5.37 4.68
CA TYR A 87 14.55 -6.38 4.16
C TYR A 87 15.20 -7.77 4.15
N PRO A 88 14.46 -8.84 4.45
CA PRO A 88 14.99 -10.20 4.41
C PRO A 88 15.31 -10.62 2.96
N THR A 89 16.31 -11.49 2.81
CA THR A 89 16.56 -12.21 1.55
C THR A 89 15.28 -12.86 1.04
N GLY A 90 15.06 -12.80 -0.27
CA GLY A 90 13.84 -13.29 -0.90
C GLY A 90 12.74 -12.22 -1.02
N THR A 91 12.93 -11.04 -0.44
CA THR A 91 12.01 -9.91 -0.66
C THR A 91 11.98 -9.54 -2.13
N ILE A 92 10.78 -9.42 -2.69
CA ILE A 92 10.54 -8.96 -4.06
C ILE A 92 9.56 -7.81 -4.02
N ILE A 93 9.94 -6.70 -4.63
CA ILE A 93 9.10 -5.51 -4.81
C ILE A 93 8.98 -5.25 -6.31
N LEU A 94 7.76 -5.18 -6.83
CA LEU A 94 7.48 -4.96 -8.24
C LEU A 94 6.66 -3.69 -8.41
N LYS A 95 7.04 -2.85 -9.36
CA LYS A 95 6.27 -1.68 -9.76
C LYS A 95 5.82 -1.80 -11.21
N GLU A 96 4.54 -1.49 -11.43
CA GLU A 96 3.96 -1.35 -12.76
C GLU A 96 3.53 0.10 -13.03
N LEU A 97 3.43 0.44 -14.32
CA LEU A 97 2.86 1.69 -14.80
C LEU A 97 1.55 1.41 -15.53
N ARG A 98 0.54 2.26 -15.32
CA ARG A 98 -0.74 2.19 -16.03
C ARG A 98 -1.17 3.55 -16.54
N THR A 99 -1.79 3.59 -17.71
CA THR A 99 -2.48 4.77 -18.24
C THR A 99 -3.75 5.08 -17.43
N PRO A 100 -4.35 6.28 -17.59
CA PRO A 100 -5.58 6.65 -16.88
C PRO A 100 -6.78 5.71 -17.08
N ASP A 101 -6.80 4.95 -18.17
CA ASP A 101 -7.82 3.93 -18.48
C ASP A 101 -7.51 2.54 -17.88
N GLY A 102 -6.40 2.41 -17.14
CA GLY A 102 -5.98 1.18 -16.48
C GLY A 102 -5.08 0.26 -17.31
N THR A 103 -4.74 0.63 -18.55
CA THR A 103 -3.87 -0.20 -19.41
C THR A 103 -2.44 -0.22 -18.91
N LEU A 104 -1.85 -1.42 -18.75
CA LEU A 104 -0.43 -1.63 -18.44
C LEU A 104 0.46 -1.02 -19.53
N THR A 105 1.50 -0.29 -19.13
CA THR A 105 2.42 0.38 -20.05
C THR A 105 3.84 0.41 -19.51
N GLY A 106 4.81 0.72 -20.38
CA GLY A 106 6.23 0.77 -20.02
C GLY A 106 6.81 -0.61 -19.69
N ALA A 107 7.85 -0.62 -18.86
CA ALA A 107 8.45 -1.85 -18.32
C ALA A 107 7.96 -2.07 -16.88
N LEU A 108 7.83 -3.32 -16.47
CA LEU A 108 7.75 -3.63 -15.04
C LEU A 108 9.16 -3.46 -14.47
N THR A 109 9.27 -2.80 -13.32
CA THR A 109 10.55 -2.62 -12.61
C THR A 109 10.50 -3.42 -11.32
N VAL A 110 11.51 -4.26 -11.06
CA VAL A 110 11.53 -5.15 -9.89
C VAL A 110 12.80 -4.95 -9.08
N LEU A 111 12.68 -4.97 -7.76
CA LEU A 111 13.78 -5.08 -6.82
C LEU A 111 13.71 -6.45 -6.15
N VAL A 112 14.85 -7.13 -6.09
CA VAL A 112 14.99 -8.45 -5.46
C VAL A 112 16.11 -8.43 -4.44
N LYS A 113 15.82 -8.86 -3.21
CA LYS A 113 16.81 -8.99 -2.15
C LYS A 113 17.48 -10.36 -2.21
N ARG A 114 18.75 -10.39 -2.61
CA ARG A 114 19.57 -11.60 -2.68
C ARG A 114 20.34 -11.85 -1.39
N ASP A 115 21.00 -12.99 -1.34
CA ASP A 115 21.97 -13.35 -0.30
C ASP A 115 23.37 -13.51 -0.93
N GLY A 116 24.27 -14.26 -0.30
CA GLY A 116 25.50 -14.76 -0.93
C GLY A 116 26.53 -13.67 -1.22
N GLY A 117 26.37 -12.48 -0.65
CA GLY A 117 27.27 -11.34 -0.88
C GLY A 117 27.07 -10.65 -2.23
N PHE A 118 25.98 -10.91 -2.94
CA PHE A 118 25.63 -10.14 -4.14
C PHE A 118 25.55 -8.64 -3.81
N ASN A 119 26.03 -7.79 -4.71
CA ASN A 119 25.97 -6.33 -4.60
C ASN A 119 26.16 -5.78 -3.16
N PRO A 120 27.37 -5.92 -2.58
CA PRO A 120 27.61 -5.52 -1.19
C PRO A 120 27.35 -4.03 -0.96
N ASP A 121 27.63 -3.20 -1.97
CA ASP A 121 27.39 -1.76 -1.90
C ASP A 121 25.89 -1.43 -1.92
N GLY A 122 25.08 -2.18 -2.67
CA GLY A 122 23.62 -2.13 -2.65
C GLY A 122 22.95 -3.04 -1.62
N ASN A 123 23.69 -3.50 -0.60
CA ASN A 123 23.21 -4.38 0.48
C ASN A 123 22.47 -5.63 -0.03
N GLY A 124 22.84 -6.23 -1.16
CA GLY A 124 22.17 -7.43 -1.69
C GLY A 124 21.01 -7.19 -2.64
N TRP A 125 20.69 -5.94 -2.99
CA TRP A 125 19.63 -5.67 -3.97
C TRP A 125 20.09 -5.92 -5.41
N GLU A 126 19.21 -6.56 -6.17
CA GLU A 126 19.26 -6.69 -7.62
C GLU A 126 18.07 -5.97 -8.24
N TRP A 127 18.28 -5.30 -9.38
CA TRP A 127 17.22 -4.58 -10.10
C TRP A 127 16.93 -5.28 -11.41
N PHE A 128 15.65 -5.34 -11.77
CA PHE A 128 15.16 -5.86 -13.04
C PHE A 128 14.32 -4.80 -13.75
N MET A 129 14.35 -4.84 -15.08
CA MET A 129 13.23 -4.40 -15.90
C MET A 129 12.79 -5.55 -16.80
N THR A 130 11.48 -5.73 -16.93
CA THR A 130 10.88 -6.74 -17.79
C THR A 130 9.84 -6.09 -18.70
N ASP A 131 9.43 -6.81 -19.74
CA ASP A 131 8.17 -6.51 -20.41
C ASP A 131 6.97 -6.73 -19.48
N THR A 132 5.80 -6.23 -19.91
CA THR A 132 4.56 -6.27 -19.12
C THR A 132 3.91 -7.64 -19.06
N ASP A 133 4.27 -8.55 -19.96
CA ASP A 133 3.78 -9.94 -19.98
C ASP A 133 4.73 -10.92 -19.27
N LEU A 134 5.83 -10.43 -18.69
CA LEU A 134 6.83 -11.21 -17.96
C LEU A 134 7.44 -12.34 -18.82
N THR A 135 7.63 -12.10 -20.12
CA THR A 135 8.29 -13.06 -21.02
C THR A 135 9.75 -12.74 -21.27
N THR A 136 10.17 -11.49 -21.04
CA THR A 136 11.52 -11.02 -21.32
C THR A 136 12.09 -10.17 -20.19
N VAL A 137 13.30 -10.49 -19.74
CA VAL A 137 14.13 -9.57 -18.95
C VAL A 137 14.80 -8.57 -19.89
N ILE A 138 14.44 -7.29 -19.76
CA ILE A 138 15.04 -6.18 -20.52
C ILE A 138 16.42 -5.84 -19.95
N THR A 139 16.54 -5.76 -18.63
CA THR A 139 17.82 -5.59 -17.92
C THR A 139 17.74 -6.20 -16.53
N GLN A 140 18.88 -6.65 -16.00
CA GLN A 140 19.03 -7.26 -14.69
C GLN A 140 20.45 -7.04 -14.17
N GLY A 141 20.62 -6.83 -12.86
CA GLY A 141 21.94 -6.82 -12.22
C GLY A 141 22.02 -5.94 -10.98
N ASP A 142 23.23 -5.79 -10.43
CA ASP A 142 23.59 -4.97 -9.25
C ASP A 142 23.57 -3.46 -9.50
N ASN A 143 23.41 -3.08 -10.76
CA ASN A 143 23.20 -1.71 -11.17
C ASN A 143 22.56 -1.65 -12.54
N ALA A 144 21.52 -2.47 -12.75
CA ALA A 144 20.84 -2.60 -14.03
C ALA A 144 20.48 -1.22 -14.59
N THR A 145 20.87 -0.92 -15.82
CA THR A 145 20.48 0.32 -16.49
C THR A 145 19.66 -0.02 -17.74
N ALA A 146 18.59 0.74 -17.97
CA ALA A 146 18.13 1.03 -19.33
C ALA A 146 18.64 2.44 -19.64
N GLY A 147 19.78 2.53 -20.33
CA GLY A 147 20.42 3.82 -20.66
C GLY A 147 21.45 4.29 -19.64
N SER A 148 21.48 5.60 -19.34
CA SER A 148 22.58 6.30 -18.65
C SER A 148 22.45 6.39 -17.12
N GLY A 149 21.39 5.84 -16.52
CA GLY A 149 21.11 5.91 -15.08
C GLY A 149 21.16 4.55 -14.39
N ALA A 150 22.02 4.45 -13.37
CA ALA A 150 22.19 3.37 -12.42
C ALA A 150 21.02 3.29 -11.42
N CYS A 151 20.18 2.24 -11.44
CA CYS A 151 19.06 2.07 -10.48
C CYS A 151 19.53 2.23 -9.03
N ALA A 152 20.69 1.65 -8.71
CA ALA A 152 21.30 1.77 -7.39
C ALA A 152 21.54 3.25 -7.01
N SER A 153 22.11 4.06 -7.90
CA SER A 153 22.43 5.46 -7.60
C SER A 153 21.21 6.24 -7.08
N CYS A 154 20.05 6.10 -7.73
CA CYS A 154 18.83 6.75 -7.27
C CYS A 154 18.29 6.12 -5.99
N HIS A 155 18.24 4.79 -5.92
CA HIS A 155 17.71 4.06 -4.76
C HIS A 155 18.56 4.22 -3.49
N SER A 156 19.84 4.59 -3.60
CA SER A 156 20.66 4.99 -2.45
C SER A 156 20.06 6.17 -1.68
N GLY A 157 19.28 7.01 -2.37
CA GLY A 157 18.55 8.13 -1.79
C GLY A 157 17.47 7.73 -0.78
N ALA A 158 17.02 6.47 -0.79
CA ALA A 158 16.12 5.94 0.24
C ALA A 158 16.81 5.84 1.62
N ASN A 159 18.13 5.66 1.64
CA ASN A 159 18.89 5.47 2.87
C ASN A 159 19.26 6.78 3.58
N VAL A 160 18.82 7.93 3.06
CA VAL A 160 19.11 9.25 3.63
C VAL A 160 17.82 10.00 3.95
N ASN A 161 17.90 10.99 4.85
CA ASN A 161 16.82 11.94 5.16
C ASN A 161 15.46 11.31 5.50
N ASN A 162 15.44 10.06 6.01
CA ASN A 162 14.21 9.32 6.31
C ASN A 162 13.30 9.12 5.08
N ASN A 163 13.87 9.08 3.87
CA ASN A 163 13.15 8.88 2.61
C ASN A 163 12.70 7.43 2.39
N GLY A 164 13.17 6.49 3.20
CA GLY A 164 12.96 5.07 3.04
C GLY A 164 13.89 4.26 3.94
N THR A 165 14.06 2.99 3.60
CA THR A 165 15.01 2.11 4.29
C THR A 165 15.51 1.05 3.32
N ASP A 166 16.78 0.66 3.49
CA ASP A 166 17.41 -0.41 2.74
C ASP A 166 17.12 -0.35 1.23
N TRP A 167 17.45 0.78 0.58
CA TRP A 167 17.27 1.01 -0.86
C TRP A 167 15.82 1.01 -1.38
N VAL A 168 14.84 0.89 -0.49
CA VAL A 168 13.41 0.96 -0.80
C VAL A 168 12.88 2.29 -0.27
N PHE A 169 12.36 3.13 -1.17
CA PHE A 169 11.72 4.37 -0.77
C PHE A 169 10.49 4.09 0.09
N LYS A 170 10.21 4.99 1.03
CA LYS A 170 9.04 4.89 1.88
C LYS A 170 7.79 4.98 1.00
N HIS A 171 6.98 3.95 1.01
CA HIS A 171 5.68 4.03 0.38
C HIS A 171 4.71 4.67 1.37
N PRO A 172 4.10 5.82 1.03
CA PRO A 172 3.12 6.49 1.90
C PRO A 172 1.96 5.55 2.27
N ASN A 173 1.75 4.51 1.46
CA ASN A 173 0.71 3.53 1.62
C ASN A 173 1.15 2.21 2.30
N GLU A 174 2.25 2.17 3.06
CA GLU A 174 2.61 0.99 3.88
C GLU A 174 1.93 0.99 5.26
N SER A 175 1.92 2.12 5.97
CA SER A 175 1.28 2.23 7.29
C SER A 175 -0.18 2.62 7.17
N GLU A 176 -0.99 2.31 8.17
CA GLU A 176 -2.31 2.91 8.35
C GLU A 176 -2.20 4.45 8.27
N PHE A 177 -3.11 5.09 7.54
CA PHE A 177 -3.14 6.54 7.41
C PHE A 177 -4.14 7.13 8.40
N GLU A 178 -3.67 8.01 9.28
CA GLU A 178 -4.50 8.76 10.21
C GLU A 178 -4.61 10.21 9.75
N ALA A 179 -5.75 10.59 9.18
CA ALA A 179 -5.98 11.97 8.79
C ALA A 179 -6.26 12.87 10.01
N ASP A 180 -5.87 14.13 9.88
CA ASP A 180 -6.22 15.21 10.79
C ASP A 180 -6.81 16.44 10.05
N LEU A 181 -7.01 17.56 10.76
CA LEU A 181 -7.57 18.78 10.16
C LEU A 181 -6.63 19.42 9.12
N ASP A 182 -5.31 19.27 9.27
CA ASP A 182 -4.33 19.78 8.32
C ASP A 182 -4.41 19.04 6.99
N ASP A 183 -4.87 17.79 6.96
CA ASP A 183 -5.09 17.05 5.71
C ASP A 183 -6.25 17.59 4.86
N PHE A 184 -7.19 18.29 5.50
CA PHE A 184 -8.41 18.84 4.89
C PHE A 184 -8.30 20.33 4.55
N LYS A 185 -7.23 20.99 5.02
CA LYS A 185 -7.01 22.40 4.72
C LYS A 185 -6.89 22.60 3.21
N ASP A 186 -7.29 23.79 2.77
CA ASP A 186 -7.24 24.19 1.37
C ASP A 186 -8.05 23.31 0.41
N TYR A 187 -9.08 22.58 0.90
CA TYR A 187 -9.92 21.73 0.04
C TYR A 187 -10.58 22.46 -1.14
N LEU A 188 -10.71 23.78 -1.05
CA LEU A 188 -11.21 24.61 -2.16
C LEU A 188 -10.25 24.65 -3.37
N THR A 189 -9.00 24.23 -3.19
CA THR A 189 -8.01 24.04 -4.26
C THR A 189 -8.10 22.65 -4.90
N TRP A 190 -8.84 21.72 -4.28
CA TRP A 190 -8.97 20.36 -4.76
C TRP A 190 -9.92 20.28 -5.97
N THR A 191 -9.91 19.11 -6.61
CA THR A 191 -10.80 18.85 -7.75
C THR A 191 -12.24 18.75 -7.26
N LYS A 192 -13.08 19.73 -7.58
CA LYS A 192 -14.53 19.66 -7.40
C LYS A 192 -15.11 18.73 -8.46
N VAL A 193 -15.63 17.58 -8.05
CA VAL A 193 -16.15 16.55 -8.98
C VAL A 193 -17.63 16.72 -9.28
N THR A 194 -18.41 17.29 -8.36
CA THR A 194 -19.83 17.56 -8.59
C THR A 194 -20.38 18.69 -7.72
N THR A 195 -21.48 19.27 -8.18
CA THR A 195 -22.35 20.19 -7.45
C THR A 195 -23.80 19.77 -7.68
N ASN A 196 -24.46 19.26 -6.65
CA ASN A 196 -25.85 18.83 -6.71
C ASN A 196 -26.74 19.78 -5.91
N PHE A 197 -27.83 20.27 -6.49
CA PHE A 197 -28.83 21.09 -5.80
C PHE A 197 -30.10 20.28 -5.53
N GLY A 198 -30.78 20.56 -4.41
CA GLY A 198 -32.06 19.93 -4.10
C GLY A 198 -31.92 18.62 -3.32
N PRO A 199 -32.93 17.74 -3.29
CA PRO A 199 -32.83 16.47 -2.59
C PRO A 199 -31.87 15.51 -3.32
N ASP A 200 -31.19 14.64 -2.57
CA ASP A 200 -30.35 13.59 -3.14
C ASP A 200 -31.12 12.26 -3.11
N PRO A 201 -31.35 11.60 -4.25
CA PRO A 201 -32.15 10.37 -4.29
C PRO A 201 -31.49 9.23 -3.51
N PHE A 202 -30.18 9.29 -3.27
CA PHE A 202 -29.42 8.24 -2.61
C PHE A 202 -29.18 8.51 -1.11
N LEU A 203 -29.17 9.79 -0.71
CA LEU A 203 -28.82 10.16 0.67
C LEU A 203 -30.02 10.30 1.60
N GLN A 204 -31.25 10.11 1.11
CA GLN A 204 -32.50 10.26 1.89
C GLN A 204 -32.40 11.49 2.83
N SER A 205 -32.45 11.28 4.14
CA SER A 205 -32.33 12.34 5.14
C SER A 205 -30.95 12.59 5.73
N ALA A 206 -29.92 11.85 5.30
CA ALA A 206 -28.68 11.70 6.04
C ALA A 206 -27.71 12.90 5.97
N HIS A 207 -27.95 13.95 5.17
CA HIS A 207 -27.00 15.06 5.02
C HIS A 207 -27.67 16.41 4.72
N GLY A 208 -28.77 16.73 5.42
CA GLY A 208 -29.54 17.95 5.18
C GLY A 208 -30.59 17.73 4.09
N VAL A 209 -31.82 17.44 4.52
CA VAL A 209 -33.00 17.14 3.70
C VAL A 209 -33.60 18.31 2.95
N SER A 210 -33.08 19.53 3.09
CA SER A 210 -33.74 20.67 2.48
C SER A 210 -33.39 20.77 1.01
N ASP A 211 -34.43 20.88 0.17
CA ASP A 211 -34.35 21.14 -1.27
C ASP A 211 -33.63 22.47 -1.63
N SER A 212 -33.17 23.23 -0.63
CA SER A 212 -32.56 24.55 -0.78
C SER A 212 -31.03 24.58 -0.63
N LEU A 213 -30.35 23.42 -0.57
CA LEU A 213 -28.89 23.36 -0.40
C LEU A 213 -28.18 22.81 -1.64
N TYR A 214 -27.00 23.36 -1.90
CA TYR A 214 -25.98 22.82 -2.79
C TYR A 214 -25.07 21.86 -2.03
N ARG A 215 -24.82 20.68 -2.61
CA ARG A 215 -23.83 19.70 -2.17
C ARG A 215 -22.65 19.76 -3.12
N ASN A 216 -21.51 20.24 -2.65
CA ASN A 216 -20.28 20.20 -3.42
C ASN A 216 -19.41 19.04 -2.91
N VAL A 217 -18.87 18.25 -3.82
CA VAL A 217 -17.96 17.15 -3.50
C VAL A 217 -16.60 17.40 -4.13
N TYR A 218 -15.55 17.25 -3.32
CA TYR A 218 -14.17 17.52 -3.66
C TYR A 218 -13.32 16.27 -3.43
N PHE A 219 -12.42 16.00 -4.37
CA PHE A 219 -11.46 14.91 -4.29
C PHE A 219 -10.06 15.51 -4.23
N LYS A 220 -9.33 15.22 -3.14
CA LYS A 220 -7.93 15.61 -3.01
C LYS A 220 -7.14 14.97 -4.16
N ASP A 221 -6.30 15.77 -4.81
CA ASP A 221 -5.45 15.37 -5.94
C ASP A 221 -6.19 14.72 -7.14
N GLY A 222 -7.52 14.88 -7.22
CA GLY A 222 -8.32 14.34 -8.33
C GLY A 222 -8.31 12.81 -8.42
N VAL A 223 -8.06 12.12 -7.30
CA VAL A 223 -7.99 10.65 -7.23
C VAL A 223 -9.25 9.98 -7.80
N LYS A 224 -9.06 8.86 -8.48
CA LYS A 224 -10.13 8.03 -9.04
C LYS A 224 -10.00 6.62 -8.51
N ALA A 225 -11.13 5.92 -8.42
CA ALA A 225 -11.11 4.49 -8.14
C ALA A 225 -10.41 3.76 -9.30
N VAL A 226 -9.64 2.72 -8.96
CA VAL A 226 -8.98 1.86 -9.93
C VAL A 226 -9.46 0.44 -9.68
N ASN A 227 -9.97 -0.21 -10.72
CA ASN A 227 -10.63 -1.52 -10.64
C ASN A 227 -11.77 -1.58 -9.60
N GLY A 228 -12.49 -0.46 -9.41
CA GLY A 228 -13.62 -0.40 -8.50
C GLY A 228 -13.26 -0.01 -7.06
N GLU A 229 -11.99 0.25 -6.74
CA GLU A 229 -11.55 0.57 -5.38
C GLU A 229 -10.74 1.87 -5.31
N TYR A 230 -10.94 2.62 -4.23
CA TYR A 230 -10.11 3.76 -3.88
C TYR A 230 -8.97 3.32 -2.97
N LEU A 231 -7.86 4.01 -3.12
CA LEU A 231 -6.64 3.68 -2.43
C LEU A 231 -6.58 4.32 -1.06
N LYS A 232 -5.73 3.75 -0.21
CA LYS A 232 -5.28 4.41 1.00
C LYS A 232 -4.83 5.86 0.71
N ARG A 233 -5.11 6.75 1.66
CA ARG A 233 -4.96 8.23 1.60
C ARG A 233 -5.90 8.93 0.62
N THR A 234 -6.85 8.23 0.00
CA THR A 234 -7.95 8.92 -0.69
C THR A 234 -8.72 9.76 0.33
N ILE A 235 -8.86 11.06 0.04
CA ILE A 235 -9.67 12.00 0.84
C ILE A 235 -10.75 12.61 -0.04
N ILE A 236 -11.99 12.42 0.39
CA ILE A 236 -13.18 12.96 -0.27
C ILE A 236 -13.88 13.86 0.74
N LEU A 237 -14.08 15.13 0.37
CA LEU A 237 -14.74 16.10 1.21
C LEU A 237 -16.04 16.54 0.56
N LYS A 238 -17.09 16.60 1.37
CA LYS A 238 -18.39 17.12 0.99
C LYS A 238 -18.78 18.27 1.91
N GLU A 239 -19.16 19.38 1.30
CA GLU A 239 -19.74 20.53 1.99
C GLU A 239 -21.18 20.78 1.54
N LEU A 240 -21.92 21.49 2.38
CA LEU A 240 -23.25 22.00 2.09
C LEU A 240 -23.19 23.53 2.00
N ARG A 241 -23.85 24.11 0.99
CA ARG A 241 -24.00 25.56 0.85
C ARG A 241 -25.45 25.96 0.62
N ASP A 242 -25.84 27.11 1.16
CA ASP A 242 -27.14 27.71 0.87
C ASP A 242 -27.16 28.35 -0.54
N LYS A 243 -28.31 28.88 -0.93
CA LYS A 243 -28.51 29.54 -2.23
C LYS A 243 -27.64 30.79 -2.44
N ASP A 244 -27.14 31.38 -1.37
CA ASP A 244 -26.31 32.57 -1.37
C ASP A 244 -24.81 32.20 -1.31
N GLY A 245 -24.50 30.90 -1.27
CA GLY A 245 -23.15 30.34 -1.28
C GLY A 245 -22.51 30.22 0.11
N ASN A 246 -23.24 30.49 1.19
CA ASN A 246 -22.72 30.35 2.55
C ASN A 246 -22.69 28.88 2.96
N LEU A 247 -21.70 28.48 3.77
CA LEU A 247 -21.65 27.13 4.33
C LEU A 247 -22.87 26.87 5.23
N ALA A 248 -23.50 25.71 5.05
CA ALA A 248 -24.78 25.37 5.66
C ALA A 248 -24.74 23.98 6.31
N GLY A 249 -24.13 23.89 7.49
CA GLY A 249 -24.02 22.65 8.29
C GLY A 249 -22.62 22.05 8.28
N ALA A 250 -22.48 20.87 8.89
CA ALA A 250 -21.18 20.19 9.00
C ALA A 250 -20.59 19.83 7.63
N THR A 251 -19.27 19.94 7.52
CA THR A 251 -18.50 19.34 6.43
C THR A 251 -18.29 17.86 6.74
N THR A 252 -18.56 16.98 5.78
CA THR A 252 -18.32 15.54 5.94
C THR A 252 -17.12 15.12 5.11
N VAL A 253 -16.21 14.35 5.70
CA VAL A 253 -15.01 13.85 5.02
C VAL A 253 -14.98 12.33 5.09
N LEU A 254 -14.59 11.70 3.98
CA LEU A 254 -14.26 10.29 3.91
C LEU A 254 -12.77 10.15 3.67
N VAL A 255 -12.11 9.31 4.46
CA VAL A 255 -10.69 9.01 4.32
C VAL A 255 -10.49 7.52 4.23
N LYS A 256 -9.80 7.07 3.18
CA LYS A 256 -9.37 5.68 3.09
C LYS A 256 -8.08 5.51 3.90
N ARG A 257 -8.18 4.92 5.09
CA ARG A 257 -7.03 4.67 5.99
C ARG A 257 -6.19 3.47 5.58
N GLY A 258 -6.82 2.48 4.92
CA GLY A 258 -6.26 1.16 4.64
C GLY A 258 -5.75 0.43 5.90
N GLY A 259 -4.96 -0.64 5.70
CA GLY A 259 -4.59 -1.54 6.81
C GLY A 259 -5.80 -2.31 7.35
N ASP A 260 -5.76 -2.68 8.63
CA ASP A 260 -6.86 -3.39 9.32
C ASP A 260 -7.94 -2.45 9.90
N PHE A 261 -7.88 -1.15 9.59
CA PHE A 261 -8.92 -0.22 10.02
C PHE A 261 -10.25 -0.58 9.38
N ASN A 262 -11.33 -0.67 10.18
CA ASN A 262 -12.69 -0.86 9.69
C ASN A 262 -12.80 -1.87 8.52
N PRO A 263 -12.50 -3.17 8.75
CA PRO A 263 -12.49 -4.16 7.70
C PRO A 263 -13.86 -4.29 7.02
N ASP A 264 -14.95 -4.11 7.77
CA ASP A 264 -16.31 -4.13 7.25
C ASP A 264 -16.58 -2.95 6.31
N GLY A 265 -15.97 -1.79 6.54
CA GLY A 265 -16.04 -0.61 5.69
C GLY A 265 -14.87 -0.47 4.73
N ASN A 266 -14.17 -1.56 4.42
CA ASN A 266 -13.01 -1.59 3.53
C ASN A 266 -11.98 -0.49 3.84
N GLY A 267 -11.61 -0.25 5.10
CA GLY A 267 -10.60 0.77 5.41
C GLY A 267 -11.07 2.22 5.38
N TRP A 268 -12.36 2.50 5.21
CA TRP A 268 -12.89 3.86 5.24
C TRP A 268 -13.17 4.37 6.65
N GLU A 269 -12.75 5.61 6.91
CA GLU A 269 -13.12 6.42 8.07
C GLU A 269 -13.97 7.60 7.63
N TRP A 270 -14.98 7.94 8.43
CA TRP A 270 -15.83 9.12 8.22
C TRP A 270 -15.51 10.17 9.26
N PHE A 271 -15.63 11.43 8.87
CA PHE A 271 -15.47 12.60 9.72
C PHE A 271 -16.67 13.52 9.54
N MET A 272 -17.12 14.13 10.63
CA MET A 272 -17.88 15.37 10.58
C MET A 272 -17.03 16.47 11.19
N VAL A 273 -16.79 17.52 10.42
CA VAL A 273 -15.96 18.67 10.76
C VAL A 273 -16.86 19.90 10.75
N ASP A 274 -16.59 20.86 11.63
CA ASP A 274 -17.28 22.14 11.59
C ASP A 274 -17.01 22.87 10.26
N THR A 275 -17.85 23.88 9.95
CA THR A 275 -17.72 24.66 8.71
C THR A 275 -16.38 25.40 8.58
N GLY A 276 -15.70 25.67 9.70
CA GLY A 276 -14.41 26.34 9.70
C GLY A 276 -13.21 25.41 9.52
N LEU A 277 -13.42 24.08 9.46
CA LEU A 277 -12.35 23.08 9.53
C LEU A 277 -11.42 23.27 10.74
N THR A 278 -11.99 23.69 11.87
CA THR A 278 -11.27 23.95 13.12
C THR A 278 -11.42 22.84 14.15
N THR A 279 -12.47 22.02 14.03
CA THR A 279 -12.83 20.99 15.01
C THR A 279 -13.42 19.76 14.33
N ILE A 280 -12.83 18.59 14.59
CA ILE A 280 -13.46 17.29 14.28
C ILE A 280 -14.56 17.06 15.33
N MET A 281 -15.82 17.14 14.91
CA MET A 281 -16.99 16.93 15.78
C MET A 281 -17.22 15.45 16.06
N THR A 282 -16.97 14.59 15.07
CA THR A 282 -16.93 13.14 15.23
C THR A 282 -16.07 12.52 14.13
N ARG A 283 -15.44 11.38 14.42
CA ARG A 283 -14.73 10.54 13.45
C ARG A 283 -14.79 9.08 13.86
N GLY A 284 -14.47 8.19 12.93
CA GLY A 284 -14.36 6.75 13.16
C GLY A 284 -14.95 5.91 12.04
N ASP A 285 -14.90 4.59 12.23
CA ASP A 285 -15.52 3.55 11.39
C ASP A 285 -17.04 3.69 11.26
N ASN A 286 -17.65 4.48 12.16
CA ASN A 286 -19.09 4.69 12.16
C ASN A 286 -19.51 6.07 12.67
N ALA A 287 -18.70 7.08 12.35
CA ALA A 287 -18.86 8.46 12.83
C ALA A 287 -20.28 8.99 12.60
N THR A 288 -21.05 9.11 13.67
CA THR A 288 -22.38 9.74 13.65
C THR A 288 -22.73 10.31 15.01
N ALA A 289 -23.56 11.34 15.01
CA ALA A 289 -24.41 11.65 16.15
C ALA A 289 -25.54 10.60 16.23
N GLY A 290 -25.24 9.37 16.66
CA GLY A 290 -26.28 8.34 16.84
C GLY A 290 -25.93 6.85 16.67
N GLY A 291 -24.67 6.47 16.48
CA GLY A 291 -24.28 5.04 16.56
C GLY A 291 -24.51 4.21 15.29
N GLY A 292 -24.32 4.81 14.11
CA GLY A 292 -23.80 4.04 12.98
C GLY A 292 -24.37 4.26 11.58
N ALA A 293 -24.79 5.48 11.25
CA ALA A 293 -25.49 5.74 9.99
C ALA A 293 -24.57 5.84 8.76
N CYS A 294 -23.32 6.29 8.89
CA CYS A 294 -22.45 6.50 7.72
C CYS A 294 -22.09 5.18 7.03
N ALA A 295 -21.50 4.23 7.76
CA ALA A 295 -21.15 2.94 7.19
C ALA A 295 -22.37 2.24 6.61
N SER A 296 -23.49 2.18 7.35
CA SER A 296 -24.71 1.53 6.85
C SER A 296 -25.23 2.14 5.54
N CYS A 297 -25.27 3.46 5.42
CA CYS A 297 -25.74 4.13 4.20
C CYS A 297 -24.79 3.92 3.02
N HIS A 298 -23.48 4.03 3.26
CA HIS A 298 -22.47 3.86 2.21
C HIS A 298 -22.36 2.39 1.75
N ASN A 299 -22.56 1.42 2.65
CA ASN A 299 -22.71 0.01 2.28
C ASN A 299 -23.96 -0.22 1.42
N GLY A 300 -25.09 0.39 1.83
CA GLY A 300 -26.34 0.34 1.09
C GLY A 300 -26.17 0.86 -0.34
N ALA A 301 -25.44 1.95 -0.52
CA ALA A 301 -25.14 2.51 -1.84
C ALA A 301 -24.41 1.51 -2.73
N ASN A 302 -23.35 0.87 -2.23
CA ASN A 302 -22.61 -0.16 -2.97
C ASN A 302 -23.53 -1.33 -3.37
N ASN A 303 -24.31 -1.84 -2.43
CA ASN A 303 -25.20 -2.98 -2.65
C ASN A 303 -26.31 -2.69 -3.66
N MET A 304 -26.71 -1.42 -3.80
CA MET A 304 -27.71 -0.98 -4.77
C MET A 304 -27.12 -0.61 -6.14
N GLY A 305 -25.79 -0.72 -6.32
CA GLY A 305 -25.10 -0.31 -7.54
C GLY A 305 -25.00 1.22 -7.72
N ASN A 306 -25.29 1.98 -6.66
CA ASN A 306 -25.18 3.45 -6.62
C ASN A 306 -23.91 3.91 -5.88
N GLY A 307 -22.99 3.00 -5.64
CA GLY A 307 -21.74 3.24 -4.93
C GLY A 307 -20.63 2.34 -5.45
N MET A 308 -19.40 2.82 -5.32
CA MET A 308 -18.17 2.12 -5.64
C MET A 308 -17.22 2.33 -4.48
N ASP A 309 -16.77 1.23 -3.87
CA ASP A 309 -15.90 1.25 -2.69
C ASP A 309 -16.34 2.28 -1.64
N TRP A 310 -17.60 2.19 -1.22
CA TRP A 310 -18.20 3.04 -0.18
C TRP A 310 -18.28 4.51 -0.54
N VAL A 311 -18.11 4.87 -1.81
CA VAL A 311 -18.30 6.21 -2.32
C VAL A 311 -19.49 6.21 -3.26
N PHE A 312 -20.46 7.08 -3.03
CA PHE A 312 -21.63 7.20 -3.91
C PHE A 312 -21.19 7.59 -5.33
N THR A 313 -21.59 6.79 -6.32
CA THR A 313 -21.45 7.15 -7.72
C THR A 313 -22.42 8.29 -7.98
N GLN A 314 -21.89 9.47 -8.27
CA GLN A 314 -22.73 10.63 -8.56
C GLN A 314 -23.50 10.39 -9.87
N PRO A 315 -24.77 10.83 -9.96
CA PRO A 315 -25.55 10.74 -11.20
C PRO A 315 -24.96 11.59 -12.33
#